data_AF-A0A7V1BXB7-F1
#
_entry.id   AF-A0A7V1BXB7-F1
#
_cell.length_a   1.000
_cell.length_b   1.000
_cell.length_c   1.000
_cell.angle_alpha   90.00
_cell.angle_beta   90.00
_cell.angle_gamma   90.00
#
_symmetry.space_group_name_H-M   'P 1'
#
loop_
_entity.id
_entity.type
_entity.pdbx_description
1 polymer ?
#
loop_
_entity_poly.entity_id
_entity_poly.type
_entity_poly.pdbx_seq_one_letter_code
_entity_poly.pdbx_strand_id
1 'polypeptide(L)'
;MYKKRTKGSKKYNAMRTAKERKRLEGPAPDYPAELPDLRRRVTIEDFDFGYVKEVVELHKTGRIDSYRMIVDGTIIKNGNTERIGWARVLGKIRLAFPRVGSFRGI
;
A
#
# COMPACT_ATOMS: atom_id res chain seq x y z
N MET A 1 5.43 -33.86 26.72
CA MET A 1 6.76 -33.23 26.61
C MET A 1 7.16 -33.15 25.13
N TYR A 2 7.11 -31.96 24.51
CA TYR A 2 7.34 -31.81 23.07
C TYR A 2 8.84 -31.84 22.76
N LYS A 3 9.32 -32.84 22.00
CA LYS A 3 10.74 -32.96 21.63
C LYS A 3 11.10 -31.88 20.61
N LYS A 4 11.84 -30.85 21.03
CA LYS A 4 12.44 -29.87 20.10
C LYS A 4 13.52 -30.56 19.28
N ARG A 5 13.27 -30.73 17.98
CA ARG A 5 14.26 -31.23 17.02
C ARG A 5 15.35 -30.18 16.86
N THR A 6 16.52 -30.40 17.46
CA THR A 6 17.66 -29.47 17.47
C THR A 6 18.47 -29.48 16.18
N LYS A 7 18.36 -30.52 15.34
CA LYS A 7 19.06 -30.62 14.06
C LYS A 7 18.09 -30.91 12.91
N GLY A 8 18.09 -30.01 11.92
CA GLY A 8 17.48 -30.27 10.61
C GLY A 8 18.11 -31.50 9.96
N SER A 9 17.37 -32.18 9.08
CA SER A 9 17.91 -33.30 8.30
C SER A 9 19.19 -32.86 7.56
N LYS A 10 20.20 -33.74 7.45
CA LYS A 10 21.45 -33.45 6.71
C LYS A 10 21.17 -32.85 5.33
N LYS A 11 20.13 -33.36 4.65
CA LYS A 11 19.66 -32.86 3.34
C LYS A 11 19.17 -31.42 3.39
N TYR A 12 18.42 -31.04 4.43
CA TYR A 12 17.91 -29.68 4.61
C TYR A 12 19.05 -28.68 4.88
N ASN A 13 20.01 -29.08 5.72
CA ASN A 13 21.17 -28.22 6.02
C ASN A 13 22.05 -28.03 4.78
N ALA A 14 22.32 -29.10 4.02
CA ALA A 14 23.07 -29.03 2.76
C ALA A 14 22.36 -28.15 1.70
N MET A 15 21.04 -28.23 1.61
CA MET A 15 20.25 -27.36 0.73
C MET A 15 20.35 -25.89 1.14
N ARG A 16 20.26 -25.59 2.45
CA ARG A 16 20.41 -24.23 2.98
C ARG A 16 21.79 -23.65 2.69
N THR A 17 22.86 -24.41 2.95
CA THR A 17 24.23 -23.95 2.69
C THR A 17 24.51 -23.76 1.20
N ALA A 18 24.02 -24.65 0.33
CA ALA A 18 24.12 -24.48 -1.12
C ALA A 18 23.36 -23.24 -1.62
N LYS A 19 22.17 -22.96 -1.07
CA LYS A 19 21.38 -21.76 -1.38
C LYS A 19 22.08 -20.48 -0.91
N GLU A 20 22.68 -20.50 0.28
CA GLU A 20 23.46 -19.38 0.80
C GLU A 20 24.73 -19.14 -0.01
N ARG A 21 25.45 -20.20 -0.40
CA ARG A 21 26.63 -20.12 -1.26
C ARG A 21 26.27 -19.49 -2.61
N LYS A 22 25.22 -19.99 -3.28
CA LYS A 22 24.73 -19.42 -4.55
C LYS A 22 24.31 -17.95 -4.43
N ARG A 23 23.81 -17.52 -3.27
CA ARG A 23 23.46 -16.11 -2.99
C ARG A 23 24.70 -15.23 -2.84
N LEU A 24 25.76 -15.73 -2.19
CA LEU A 24 27.00 -14.97 -1.95
C LEU A 24 27.91 -14.93 -3.18
N GLU A 25 27.95 -16.01 -3.95
CA GLU A 25 28.76 -16.13 -5.18
C GLU A 25 28.04 -15.58 -6.41
N GLY A 26 26.73 -15.35 -6.33
CA GLY A 26 25.94 -14.76 -7.40
C GLY A 26 26.19 -13.26 -7.53
N PRO A 27 25.93 -12.68 -8.71
CA PRO A 27 25.94 -11.22 -8.88
C PRO A 27 24.95 -10.59 -7.90
N ALA A 28 25.27 -9.36 -7.47
CA ALA A 28 24.33 -8.57 -6.68
C ALA A 28 22.97 -8.55 -7.39
N PRO A 29 21.85 -8.81 -6.69
CA PRO A 29 20.54 -8.69 -7.29
C PRO A 29 20.39 -7.29 -7.87
N ASP A 30 19.82 -7.19 -9.07
CA ASP A 30 19.38 -5.90 -9.57
C ASP A 30 18.21 -5.44 -8.68
N TYR A 31 18.50 -4.48 -7.81
CA TYR A 31 17.49 -3.93 -6.92
C TYR A 31 16.68 -2.92 -7.72
N PRO A 32 15.35 -3.07 -7.80
CA PRO A 32 14.52 -2.10 -8.48
C PRO A 32 14.72 -0.72 -7.85
N ALA A 33 14.71 0.31 -8.69
CA ALA A 33 14.88 1.69 -8.28
C ALA A 33 14.01 2.04 -7.07
N GLU A 34 14.57 2.83 -6.15
CA GLU A 34 13.82 3.30 -4.99
C GLU A 34 12.59 4.09 -5.45
N LEU A 35 11.43 3.63 -5.00
CA LEU A 35 10.17 4.26 -5.32
C LEU A 35 10.02 5.56 -4.50
N PRO A 36 9.47 6.63 -5.10
CA PRO A 36 9.22 7.89 -4.40
C PRO A 36 8.32 7.68 -3.20
N ASP A 37 8.50 8.51 -2.17
CA ASP A 37 7.68 8.47 -0.97
C ASP A 37 6.22 8.80 -1.28
N LEU A 38 5.96 9.94 -1.90
CA LEU A 38 4.66 10.24 -2.49
C LEU A 38 4.49 9.43 -3.79
N ARG A 39 3.58 8.45 -3.78
CA ARG A 39 3.34 7.58 -4.94
C ARG A 39 2.33 8.19 -5.89
N ARG A 40 1.28 8.80 -5.36
CA ARG A 40 0.19 9.44 -6.11
C ARG A 40 -0.43 10.56 -5.29
N ARG A 41 -0.98 11.54 -5.97
CA ARG A 41 -1.85 12.58 -5.42
C ARG A 41 -3.14 12.57 -6.22
N VAL A 42 -4.28 12.58 -5.53
CA VAL A 42 -5.60 12.76 -6.13
C VAL A 42 -6.12 14.10 -5.64
N THR A 43 -6.43 14.99 -6.58
CA THR A 43 -7.04 16.27 -6.29
C THR A 43 -8.45 16.24 -6.80
N ILE A 44 -9.39 16.65 -5.95
CA ILE A 44 -10.79 16.74 -6.30
C ILE A 44 -11.20 18.19 -6.14
N GLU A 45 -11.76 18.73 -7.21
CA GLU A 45 -12.27 20.09 -7.27
C GLU A 45 -13.78 19.96 -7.53
N ASP A 46 -14.56 20.34 -6.52
CA ASP A 46 -16.01 20.31 -6.54
C ASP A 46 -16.53 21.73 -6.82
N PHE A 47 -17.56 21.83 -7.66
CA PHE A 47 -18.19 23.08 -8.08
C PHE A 47 -19.71 23.05 -7.87
N ASP A 48 -20.29 21.95 -7.38
CA ASP A 48 -21.74 21.75 -7.32
C ASP A 48 -22.42 22.66 -6.29
N PHE A 49 -21.75 22.93 -5.15
CA PHE A 49 -22.27 23.76 -4.04
C PHE A 49 -21.31 24.87 -3.63
N GLY A 50 -20.52 25.35 -4.59
CA GLY A 50 -19.38 26.24 -4.34
C GLY A 50 -18.05 25.50 -4.53
N TYR A 51 -16.97 26.28 -4.70
CA TYR A 51 -15.65 25.71 -4.95
C TYR A 51 -15.06 25.08 -3.68
N VAL A 52 -14.85 23.77 -3.73
CA VAL A 52 -14.14 23.01 -2.69
C VAL A 52 -13.00 22.24 -3.33
N LYS A 53 -11.83 22.26 -2.71
CA LYS A 53 -10.66 21.52 -3.16
C LYS A 53 -10.18 20.59 -2.05
N GLU A 54 -10.21 19.28 -2.33
CA GLU A 54 -9.67 18.26 -1.44
C GLU A 54 -8.45 17.61 -2.07
N VAL A 55 -7.41 17.40 -1.26
CA VAL A 55 -6.18 16.74 -1.71
C VAL A 55 -5.95 15.47 -0.91
N VAL A 56 -5.88 14.36 -1.64
CA VAL A 56 -5.55 13.04 -1.12
C VAL A 56 -4.14 12.66 -1.55
N GLU A 57 -3.26 12.44 -0.58
CA GLU A 57 -1.89 12.00 -0.81
C GLU A 57 -1.73 10.52 -0.48
N LEU A 58 -1.07 9.78 -1.35
CA LEU A 58 -0.86 8.34 -1.22
C LEU A 58 0.63 8.04 -1.14
N HIS A 59 1.12 7.80 0.07
CA HIS A 59 2.52 7.54 0.35
C HIS A 59 2.85 6.05 0.24
N LYS A 60 4.14 5.76 0.00
CA LYS A 60 4.66 4.40 -0.15
C LYS A 60 4.48 3.59 1.13
N THR A 61 4.31 2.29 0.96
CA THR A 61 4.35 1.31 2.05
C THR A 61 5.22 0.13 1.62
N GLY A 62 5.38 -0.88 2.47
CA GLY A 62 6.14 -2.09 2.12
C GLY A 62 5.51 -2.95 1.00
N ARG A 63 4.37 -2.57 0.41
CA ARG A 63 3.87 -3.17 -0.85
C ARG A 63 3.55 -2.07 -1.85
N ILE A 64 3.90 -2.31 -3.11
CA ILE A 64 3.74 -1.36 -4.21
C ILE A 64 2.28 -1.03 -4.56
N ASP A 65 1.36 -1.96 -4.26
CA ASP A 65 -0.08 -1.86 -4.52
C ASP A 65 -0.88 -1.24 -3.34
N SER A 66 -0.18 -0.87 -2.26
CA SER A 66 -0.76 -0.39 -1.02
C SER A 66 -0.16 0.95 -0.62
N TYR A 67 -0.98 1.82 -0.04
CA TYR A 67 -0.62 3.20 0.26
C TYR A 67 -0.89 3.53 1.72
N ARG A 68 -0.19 4.54 2.24
CA ARG A 68 -0.64 5.31 3.40
C ARG A 68 -1.38 6.53 2.87
N MET A 69 -2.68 6.61 3.11
CA MET A 69 -3.53 7.69 2.61
C MET A 69 -3.58 8.82 3.62
N ILE A 70 -3.31 10.03 3.16
CA ILE A 70 -3.40 11.28 3.92
C ILE A 70 -4.44 12.16 3.23
N VAL A 71 -5.38 12.69 3.98
CA VAL A 71 -6.37 13.68 3.51
C VAL A 71 -6.26 14.88 4.44
N ASP A 72 -5.91 16.04 3.88
CA ASP A 72 -5.70 17.30 4.63
C ASP A 72 -4.83 17.11 5.89
N GLY A 73 -3.71 16.40 5.74
CA GLY A 73 -2.77 16.10 6.84
C GLY A 73 -3.18 14.97 7.78
N THR A 74 -4.40 14.42 7.63
CA THR A 74 -4.90 13.33 8.48
C THR A 74 -4.69 11.97 7.83
N ILE A 75 -4.05 11.05 8.56
CA ILE A 75 -3.86 9.66 8.10
C ILE A 75 -5.18 8.90 8.19
N ILE A 76 -5.62 8.35 7.06
CA ILE A 76 -6.83 7.55 6.96
C ILE A 76 -6.50 6.08 7.19
N LYS A 77 -6.95 5.55 8.34
CA LYS A 77 -6.78 4.14 8.70
C LYS A 77 -7.80 3.24 8.01
N ASN A 78 -7.39 2.00 7.80
CA ASN A 78 -8.17 0.92 7.22
C ASN A 78 -8.29 -0.21 8.25
N GLY A 79 -9.22 -0.09 9.20
CA GLY A 79 -9.28 -0.95 10.39
C GLY A 79 -8.07 -0.70 11.28
N ASN A 80 -7.33 -1.76 11.61
CA ASN A 80 -6.14 -1.69 12.48
C ASN A 80 -4.83 -1.37 11.73
N THR A 81 -4.89 -1.03 10.44
CA THR A 81 -3.70 -0.73 9.63
C THR A 81 -3.79 0.62 8.94
N GLU A 82 -2.65 1.28 8.75
CA GLU A 82 -2.51 2.50 7.93
C GLU A 82 -2.39 2.20 6.43
N ARG A 83 -2.41 0.91 6.06
CA ARG A 83 -2.23 0.46 4.68
C ARG A 83 -3.59 0.31 4.00
N ILE A 84 -3.76 1.01 2.88
CA ILE A 84 -4.98 0.99 2.08
C ILE A 84 -4.66 0.65 0.62
N GLY A 85 -5.39 -0.33 0.07
CA GLY A 85 -5.30 -0.68 -1.35
C GLY A 85 -6.16 0.26 -2.20
N TRP A 86 -5.88 0.33 -3.50
CA TRP A 86 -6.53 1.27 -4.43
C TRP A 86 -8.06 1.21 -4.42
N ALA A 87 -8.65 0.01 -4.41
CA ALA A 87 -10.12 -0.15 -4.36
C ALA A 87 -10.75 0.51 -3.12
N ARG A 88 -10.07 0.44 -1.96
CA ARG A 88 -10.55 1.09 -0.73
C ARG A 88 -10.30 2.59 -0.73
N VAL A 89 -9.21 3.06 -1.35
CA VAL A 89 -8.99 4.50 -1.59
C VAL A 89 -10.17 5.08 -2.38
N LEU A 90 -10.52 4.47 -3.51
CA LEU A 90 -11.67 4.88 -4.32
C LEU A 90 -12.98 4.80 -3.54
N GLY A 91 -13.17 3.76 -2.72
CA GLY A 91 -14.33 3.63 -1.86
C GLY A 91 -14.44 4.74 -0.80
N LYS A 92 -13.31 5.16 -0.22
CA LYS A 92 -13.26 6.28 0.74
C LYS A 92 -13.54 7.61 0.06
N ILE A 93 -12.92 7.86 -1.09
CA ILE A 93 -13.20 9.04 -1.93
C ILE A 93 -14.69 9.09 -2.26
N ARG A 94 -15.27 7.99 -2.74
CA ARG A 94 -16.70 7.92 -3.05
C ARG A 94 -17.61 8.30 -1.87
N LEU A 95 -17.23 7.98 -0.63
CA LEU A 95 -18.02 8.33 0.56
C LEU A 95 -17.99 9.83 0.88
N ALA A 96 -16.99 10.57 0.40
CA ALA A 96 -16.92 12.02 0.57
C ALA A 96 -17.93 12.77 -0.31
N PHE A 97 -18.39 12.16 -1.42
CA PHE A 97 -19.33 12.77 -2.35
C PHE A 97 -20.73 12.16 -2.17
N PRO A 98 -21.64 12.79 -1.39
CA PRO A 98 -23.01 12.32 -1.27
C PRO A 98 -23.71 12.37 -2.64
N ARG A 99 -24.55 11.37 -2.92
CA ARG A 99 -25.34 11.36 -4.16
C ARG A 99 -26.49 12.34 -4.03
N VAL A 100 -26.44 13.42 -4.80
CA VAL A 100 -27.54 14.37 -4.92
C VAL A 100 -28.19 14.21 -6.29
N GLY A 101 -29.53 14.23 -6.34
CA GLY A 101 -30.25 14.21 -7.61
C GLY A 101 -30.05 15.53 -8.35
N SER A 102 -29.75 15.47 -9.66
CA SER A 102 -29.80 16.69 -10.48
C SER A 102 -31.23 17.21 -10.49
N PHE A 103 -31.46 18.46 -10.09
CA PHE A 103 -32.76 19.08 -10.29
C PHE A 103 -33.01 19.18 -11.80
N ARG A 104 -33.94 18.35 -12.30
CA ARG A 104 -34.50 18.48 -13.64
C ARG A 104 -35.82 19.17 -13.46
N GLY A 105 -35.85 20.49 -13.70
CA GLY A 105 -37.09 21.25 -13.68
C GLY A 105 -38.12 20.60 -14.61
N ILE A 106 -39.37 20.55 -14.14
CA ILE A 106 -40.54 20.25 -14.99
C ILE A 106 -40.81 21.47 -15.85
#